data_AF-A0AA40ITE7-F1
#
_entry.id   AF-A0AA40ITE7-F1
#
_cell.length_a   1.000
_cell.length_b   1.000
_cell.length_c   1.000
_cell.angle_alpha   90.00
_cell.angle_beta   90.00
_cell.angle_gamma   90.00
#
_symmetry.space_group_name_H-M   'P 1'
#
loop_
_entity.id
_entity.type
_entity.pdbx_description
1 polymer ?
#
loop_
_entity_poly.entity_id
_entity_poly.type
_entity_poly.pdbx_seq_one_letter_code
_entity_poly.pdbx_strand_id
1 'polypeptide(L)' 'MIFLVIIFYGVITSYGVLYLKDNNLKNEIPIYVFIMLISIVISSLETLEIHIPDPMMYFSKFLEKIVDFLGEVI' A
#
# COMPACT_ATOMS: atom_id res chain seq x y z
N MET A 1 -17.48 -12.45 -2.64
CA MET A 1 -15.99 -12.37 -2.62
C MET A 1 -15.49 -10.96 -2.36
N ILE A 2 -15.80 -9.97 -3.20
CA ILE A 2 -15.21 -8.62 -3.09
C ILE A 2 -15.48 -7.93 -1.74
N PHE A 3 -16.68 -8.11 -1.18
CA PHE A 3 -17.05 -7.55 0.12
C PHE A 3 -16.18 -8.08 1.27
N LEU A 4 -15.82 -9.36 1.20
CA LEU A 4 -15.01 -10.03 2.22
C LEU A 4 -13.55 -9.56 2.13
N VAL A 5 -13.03 -9.36 0.92
CA VAL A 5 -11.70 -8.79 0.67
C VAL A 5 -11.58 -7.37 1.21
N ILE A 6 -12.58 -6.51 0.98
CA ILE A 6 -12.60 -5.14 1.49
C ILE A 6 -12.60 -5.12 3.02
N ILE A 7 -13.41 -5.97 3.67
CA ILE A 7 -13.42 -6.07 5.14
C ILE A 7 -12.08 -6.55 5.66
N PHE A 8 -11.48 -7.57 5.04
CA PHE A 8 -10.19 -8.13 5.47
C PHE A 8 -9.08 -7.07 5.42
N TYR A 9 -8.99 -6.34 4.30
CA TYR A 9 -8.04 -5.26 4.16
C TYR A 9 -8.33 -4.08 5.08
N GLY A 10 -9.61 -3.77 5.33
CA GLY A 10 -10.02 -2.76 6.29
C GLY A 10 -9.57 -3.09 7.72
N VAL A 11 -9.70 -4.36 8.14
CA VAL A 11 -9.25 -4.83 9.44
C VAL A 11 -7.72 -4.79 9.56
N ILE A 12 -6.99 -5.29 8.57
CA ILE A 12 -5.52 -5.28 8.57
C ILE A 12 -5.00 -3.84 8.62
N THR A 13 -5.54 -2.97 7.77
CA THR A 13 -5.12 -1.55 7.71
C THR A 13 -5.41 -0.86 9.04
N SER A 14 -6.60 -1.08 9.61
CA SER A 14 -6.97 -0.47 10.90
C SER A 14 -6.07 -0.95 12.04
N TYR A 15 -5.70 -2.24 12.06
CA TYR A 15 -4.77 -2.78 13.04
C TYR A 15 -3.38 -2.15 12.91
N GLY A 16 -2.83 -2.04 11.69
CA GLY A 16 -1.53 -1.42 11.48
C GLY A 16 -1.52 0.08 11.82
N VAL A 17 -2.59 0.80 11.51
CA VAL A 17 -2.74 2.22 11.89
C VAL A 17 -2.77 2.39 13.41
N LEU A 18 -3.51 1.54 14.13
CA LEU A 18 -3.54 1.56 15.60
C LEU A 18 -2.16 1.26 16.18
N TYR A 19 -1.48 0.23 15.67
CA TYR A 19 -0.12 -0.12 16.10
C TYR A 19 0.86 1.06 15.91
N LEU A 20 0.86 1.70 14.74
CA LEU A 20 1.73 2.84 14.46
C LEU A 20 1.40 4.03 15.36
N LYS A 21 0.11 4.28 15.58
CA LYS A 21 -0.35 5.35 16.48
C LYS A 21 0.09 5.12 17.92
N ASP A 22 -0.04 3.90 18.43
CA ASP A 22 0.32 3.54 19.81
C ASP A 22 1.84 3.61 20.04
N ASN A 23 2.64 3.41 18.99
CA ASN A 23 4.10 3.55 19.02
C ASN A 23 4.61 4.97 18.67
N ASN A 24 3.73 5.98 18.64
CA ASN A 24 4.08 7.37 18.25
C ASN A 24 4.62 7.55 16.82
N LEU A 25 4.45 6.56 15.94
CA LEU A 25 4.88 6.58 14.54
C LEU A 25 3.81 7.19 13.62
N LYS A 26 3.17 8.28 14.06
CA LYS A 26 2.03 8.89 13.34
C LYS A 26 2.39 9.37 11.93
N ASN A 27 3.64 9.78 11.73
CA ASN A 27 4.14 10.26 10.43
C ASN A 27 4.28 9.11 9.40
N GLU A 28 4.31 7.85 9.85
CA GLU A 28 4.44 6.68 8.99
C GLU A 28 3.08 6.11 8.57
N ILE A 29 2.00 6.51 9.26
CA ILE A 29 0.62 6.12 8.93
C ILE A 29 0.26 6.38 7.46
N PRO A 30 0.56 7.56 6.86
CA PRO A 30 0.26 7.82 5.45
C PRO A 30 0.99 6.84 4.53
N ILE A 31 2.26 6.55 4.81
CA ILE A 31 3.09 5.62 4.02
C ILE A 31 2.53 4.20 4.13
N TYR A 32 2.19 3.77 5.35
CA TYR A 32 1.60 2.46 5.59
C TYR A 32 0.28 2.26 4.85
N VAL A 33 -0.65 3.22 4.96
CA VAL A 33 -1.94 3.19 4.25
C VAL A 33 -1.72 3.16 2.75
N PHE A 34 -0.74 3.92 2.26
CA PHE A 34 -0.40 3.98 0.85
C PHE A 34 0.13 2.63 0.32
N ILE A 35 1.03 1.97 1.05
CA ILE A 35 1.53 0.63 0.70
C ILE A 35 0.38 -0.38 0.66
N MET A 36 -0.48 -0.37 1.67
CA MET A 36 -1.66 -1.25 1.74
C MET A 36 -2.58 -1.07 0.52
N LEU A 37 -2.75 0.16 0.05
CA LEU A 37 -3.55 0.49 -1.14
C LEU A 37 -2.96 -0.14 -2.41
N ILE A 38 -1.64 -0.06 -2.59
CA ILE A 38 -0.98 -0.74 -3.72
C ILE A 38 -1.14 -2.25 -3.63
N SER A 39 -0.99 -2.85 -2.45
CA SER A 39 -1.17 -4.29 -2.27
C SER A 39 -2.57 -4.76 -2.68
N ILE A 40 -3.61 -3.98 -2.38
CA ILE A 40 -4.99 -4.27 -2.81
C ILE A 40 -5.09 -4.24 -4.33
N VAL A 41 -4.49 -3.24 -4.98
CA VAL A 41 -4.51 -3.09 -6.44
C VAL A 41 -3.81 -4.28 -7.11
N ILE A 42 -2.61 -4.65 -6.65
CA ILE A 42 -1.86 -5.79 -7.19
C ILE A 42 -2.65 -7.10 -7.00
N SER A 43 -3.16 -7.36 -5.79
CA SER A 43 -3.94 -8.56 -5.50
C SER A 43 -5.22 -8.64 -6.35
N SER A 44 -5.85 -7.50 -6.62
CA SER A 44 -7.02 -7.42 -7.51
C SER A 44 -6.66 -7.73 -8.97
N LEU A 45 -5.51 -7.23 -9.45
CA LEU A 45 -5.02 -7.48 -10.81
C LEU A 45 -4.65 -8.96 -11.02
N GLU A 46 -4.01 -9.57 -10.02
CA GLU A 46 -3.71 -11.01 -10.01
C GLU A 46 -4.99 -11.86 -10.04
N THR A 47 -6.00 -11.48 -9.24
CA THR A 47 -7.31 -12.18 -9.21
C THR A 47 -8.04 -12.09 -10.56
N LEU A 48 -7.81 -11.05 -11.35
CA LEU A 48 -8.41 -10.85 -12.66
C LEU A 48 -7.64 -11.57 -13.80
N GLU A 49 -6.63 -12.37 -13.48
CA GLU A 49 -5.71 -13.02 -14.43
C GLU A 49 -5.03 -12.04 -15.39
N ILE A 50 -4.99 -10.75 -15.02
CA ILE A 50 -4.24 -9.74 -15.75
C ILE A 50 -2.78 -9.94 -15.35
N HIS A 51 -2.09 -10.76 -16.13
CA HIS A 51 -0.68 -11.07 -15.91
C HIS A 51 0.16 -9.80 -16.07
N ILE A 52 0.52 -9.20 -14.95
CA ILE A 52 1.56 -8.18 -14.90
C ILE A 52 2.88 -8.94 -14.77
N PRO A 53 3.77 -8.87 -15.77
CA PRO A 53 4.96 -9.71 -15.83
C PRO A 53 5.91 -9.49 -14.64
N ASP A 54 5.84 -8.34 -13.97
CA ASP A 54 6.58 -8.09 -12.74
C ASP A 54 5.97 -6.92 -11.91
N PRO A 55 4.99 -7.17 -11.03
CA PRO A 55 4.33 -6.12 -10.25
C PRO A 55 5.31 -5.39 -9.31
N MET A 56 6.39 -6.05 -8.90
CA MET A 56 7.48 -5.48 -8.10
C MET A 56 8.20 -4.35 -8.86
N MET A 57 8.33 -4.46 -10.18
CA MET A 57 8.97 -3.45 -11.03
C MET A 57 8.16 -2.16 -11.07
N TYR A 58 6.83 -2.26 -11.17
CA TYR A 58 5.94 -1.09 -11.13
C TYR A 58 5.92 -0.45 -9.74
N PHE A 59 5.93 -1.25 -8.68
CA PHE A 59 6.05 -0.77 -7.31
C PHE A 59 7.39 -0.05 -7.08
N SER A 60 8.49 -0.61 -7.57
CA SER A 60 9.84 0.00 -7.47
C SER A 60 9.89 1.35 -8.17
N LYS A 61 9.39 1.45 -9.40
CA LYS A 61 9.30 2.72 -10.14
C LYS A 61 8.40 3.74 -9.44
N PHE A 62 7.36 3.27 -8.78
CA PHE A 62 6.47 4.13 -8.01
C PHE A 62 7.19 4.67 -6.75
N LEU A 63 7.93 3.82 -6.03
CA LEU A 63 8.75 4.26 -4.89
C LEU A 63 9.85 5.23 -5.30
N GLU A 64 10.54 4.98 -6.42
CA GLU A 64 11.49 5.94 -7.02
C GLU A 64 10.83 7.31 -7.22
N LYS A 65 9.63 7.36 -7.81
CA LYS A 65 8.92 8.63 -8.00
C LYS A 65 8.54 9.32 -6.69
N ILE A 66 8.17 8.57 -5.65
CA ILE A 66 7.94 9.15 -4.32
C ILE A 66 9.22 9.74 -3.76
N VAL A 67 10.34 9.01 -3.88
CA VAL A 67 11.64 9.45 -3.40
C VAL A 67 12.10 10.70 -4.15
N ASP A 68 11.94 10.74 -5.47
CA ASP A 68 12.26 11.92 -6.29
C ASP A 68 11.41 13.12 -5.88
N PHE A 69 10.10 12.93 -5.72
CA PHE A 69 9.19 13.99 -5.29
C PHE A 69 9.51 14.52 -3.89
N LEU A 70 9.87 13.64 -2.95
CA LEU A 70 10.29 14.03 -1.60
C LEU A 70 11.69 14.68 -1.60
N GLY A 71 12.57 14.25 -2.50
CA GLY A 71 13.91 14.81 -2.68
C GLY A 71 13.90 16.21 -3.30
N GLU A 72 12.92 16.54 -4.14
CA GLU A 72 12.73 17.90 -4.68
C GLU A 72 12.12 18.90 -3.68
N VAL A 73 11.50 18.42 -2.60
CA VAL A 73 10.81 19.26 -1.58
C VAL A 73 11.76 19.71 -0.46
N ILE A 74 12.97 19.14 -0.36
CA ILE A 74 14.03 19.49 0.62
C ILE A 74 15.06 20.41 -0.03
#